data_AF-A0A3B1AQW4-F1
#
_entry.id   AF-A0A3B1AQW4-F1
#
_cell.length_a   1.000
_cell.length_b   1.000
_cell.length_c   1.000
_cell.angle_alpha   90.00
_cell.angle_beta   90.00
_cell.angle_gamma   90.00
#
_symmetry.space_group_name_H-M   'P 1'
#
loop_
_entity.id
_entity.type
_entity.pdbx_description
1 polymer ?
#
loop_
_entity_poly.entity_id
_entity_poly.type
_entity_poly.pdbx_seq_one_letter_code
_entity_poly.pdbx_strand_id
1 'polypeptide(L)'
;MITLTKKATKKRASKMSARTLKLREELWPELDEALLWNRTTAKGFTTVPRTMPHMFEIIDDLGGKGTPLSRAYFSLWCRVFDESLIEIKSYNELAYEAGFSGQRAVTLWKQRMARLVELGFIQAEEGTGGKYDYILLLNPYNVTKQRYSAGEIQKRKYIALFNRAQEVGATDLN
;
A
#
# COMPACT_ATOMS: atom_id res chain seq x y z
N MET A 1 5.97 -28.62 -4.11
CA MET A 1 5.57 -27.75 -2.98
C MET A 1 4.45 -28.42 -2.22
N ILE A 2 4.60 -28.63 -0.90
CA ILE A 2 3.56 -29.25 -0.07
C ILE A 2 2.58 -28.16 0.36
N THR A 3 1.39 -28.12 -0.26
CA THR A 3 0.34 -27.18 0.09
C THR A 3 -0.29 -27.57 1.42
N LEU A 4 -0.12 -26.75 2.46
CA LEU A 4 -0.72 -26.96 3.78
C LEU A 4 -2.24 -26.75 3.73
N THR A 5 -3.00 -27.59 4.44
CA THR A 5 -4.45 -27.48 4.55
C THR A 5 -4.87 -26.26 5.39
N LYS A 6 -6.04 -25.66 5.12
CA LYS A 6 -6.58 -24.49 5.84
C LYS A 6 -6.56 -24.64 7.38
N LYS A 7 -6.84 -25.85 7.89
CA LYS A 7 -6.81 -26.17 9.34
C LYS A 7 -5.39 -26.14 9.92
N ALA A 8 -4.41 -26.65 9.18
CA ALA A 8 -3.00 -26.62 9.57
C ALA A 8 -2.45 -25.17 9.56
N THR A 9 -2.84 -24.37 8.57
CA THR A 9 -2.47 -22.95 8.47
C THR A 9 -3.03 -22.13 9.65
N LYS A 10 -4.31 -22.32 10.02
CA LYS A 10 -4.93 -21.65 11.18
C LYS A 10 -4.25 -22.01 12.50
N LYS A 11 -3.92 -23.30 12.71
CA LYS A 11 -3.21 -23.78 13.92
C LYS A 11 -1.76 -23.28 14.01
N ARG A 12 -1.07 -23.13 12.87
CA ARG A 12 0.28 -22.55 12.83
C ARG A 12 0.25 -21.05 13.14
N ALA A 13 -0.72 -20.32 12.58
CA ALA A 13 -0.92 -18.90 12.86
C ALA A 13 -1.21 -18.66 14.36
N SER A 14 -2.02 -19.50 15.00
CA SER A 14 -2.29 -19.38 16.45
C SER A 14 -1.07 -19.68 17.31
N LYS A 15 -0.25 -20.69 16.95
CA LYS A 15 1.01 -20.97 17.65
C LYS A 15 2.05 -19.86 17.50
N MET A 16 2.19 -19.29 16.30
CA MET A 16 3.07 -18.14 16.07
C MET A 16 2.60 -16.94 16.89
N SER A 17 1.30 -16.66 16.90
CA SER A 17 0.71 -15.60 17.72
C SER A 17 1.02 -15.78 19.20
N ALA A 18 0.83 -17.00 19.73
CA ALA A 18 1.13 -17.31 21.13
C ALA A 18 2.62 -17.14 21.49
N ARG A 19 3.53 -17.56 20.59
CA ARG A 19 4.98 -17.34 20.78
C ARG A 19 5.31 -15.84 20.81
N THR A 20 4.75 -15.06 19.89
CA THR A 20 4.98 -13.62 19.82
C THR A 20 4.46 -12.90 21.06
N LEU A 21 3.27 -13.27 21.55
CA LEU A 21 2.71 -12.68 22.77
C LEU A 21 3.59 -12.97 24.00
N LYS A 22 4.04 -14.22 24.17
CA LYS A 22 4.99 -14.57 25.24
C LYS A 22 6.30 -13.80 25.16
N LEU A 23 6.85 -13.64 23.96
CA LEU A 23 8.07 -12.85 23.76
C LEU A 23 7.84 -11.37 24.12
N ARG A 24 6.67 -10.81 23.76
CA ARG A 24 6.32 -9.43 24.12
C ARG A 24 6.18 -9.28 25.63
N GLU A 25 5.54 -10.23 26.31
CA GLU A 25 5.41 -10.25 27.78
C GLU A 25 6.80 -10.31 28.45
N GLU A 26 7.72 -11.13 27.95
CA GLU A 26 9.08 -11.22 28.47
C GLU A 26 9.88 -9.93 28.28
N LEU A 27 9.78 -9.30 27.10
CA LEU A 27 10.53 -8.09 26.76
C LEU A 27 9.93 -6.82 27.37
N TRP A 28 8.61 -6.79 27.60
CA TRP A 28 7.87 -5.66 28.17
C TRP A 28 6.86 -6.13 29.22
N PRO A 29 7.32 -6.59 30.40
CA PRO A 29 6.46 -7.18 31.42
C PRO A 29 5.47 -6.20 32.05
N GLU A 30 5.75 -4.90 31.99
CA GLU A 30 4.91 -3.84 32.58
C GLU A 30 4.04 -3.13 31.52
N LEU A 31 3.88 -3.71 30.33
CA LEU A 31 3.10 -3.11 29.25
C LEU A 31 1.61 -3.03 29.60
N ASP A 32 1.07 -1.82 29.65
CA ASP A 32 -0.38 -1.60 29.64
C ASP A 32 -0.93 -1.85 28.23
N GLU A 33 -1.74 -2.91 28.08
CA GLU A 33 -2.35 -3.26 26.79
C GLU A 33 -3.29 -2.18 26.25
N ALA A 34 -3.81 -1.28 27.10
CA ALA A 34 -4.64 -0.16 26.66
C ALA A 34 -3.88 0.83 25.76
N LEU A 35 -2.54 0.84 25.81
CA LEU A 35 -1.69 1.64 24.95
C LEU A 35 -1.56 1.07 23.52
N LEU A 36 -2.00 -0.17 23.30
CA LEU A 36 -1.83 -0.86 22.02
C LEU A 36 -3.06 -0.66 21.13
N TRP A 37 -2.81 -0.18 19.91
CA TRP A 37 -3.87 -0.07 18.93
C TRP A 37 -4.12 -1.41 18.24
N ASN A 38 -5.30 -1.99 18.46
CA ASN A 38 -5.68 -3.28 17.91
C ASN A 38 -6.89 -3.16 16.96
N ARG A 39 -6.71 -3.58 15.72
CA ARG A 39 -7.76 -3.56 14.68
C ARG A 39 -8.98 -4.42 14.97
N THR A 40 -8.93 -5.33 15.95
CA THR A 40 -10.09 -6.14 16.36
C THR A 40 -10.95 -5.47 17.41
N THR A 41 -10.43 -4.45 18.10
CA THR A 41 -11.14 -3.74 19.18
C THR A 41 -11.34 -2.25 18.87
N ALA A 42 -10.51 -1.66 18.02
CA ALA A 42 -10.64 -0.28 17.56
C ALA A 42 -11.01 -0.19 16.07
N LYS A 43 -11.58 0.96 15.68
CA LYS A 43 -11.97 1.28 14.30
C LYS A 43 -10.92 2.19 13.63
N GLY A 44 -11.08 2.41 12.32
CA GLY A 44 -10.20 3.32 11.55
C GLY A 44 -8.98 2.65 10.91
N PHE A 45 -9.02 1.32 10.73
CA PHE A 45 -7.98 0.58 10.02
C PHE A 45 -8.39 0.30 8.59
N THR A 46 -7.43 0.34 7.67
CA THR A 46 -7.56 -0.22 6.33
C THR A 46 -6.66 -1.45 6.18
N THR A 47 -6.99 -2.32 5.21
CA THR A 47 -6.14 -3.46 4.85
C THR A 47 -5.23 -3.04 3.71
N VAL A 48 -3.91 -3.08 3.95
CA VAL A 48 -2.89 -2.81 2.93
C VAL A 48 -1.98 -4.02 2.74
N PRO A 49 -1.49 -4.28 1.50
CA PRO A 49 -0.54 -5.35 1.26
C PRO A 49 0.72 -5.20 2.13
N ARG A 50 1.20 -6.30 2.74
CA ARG A 50 2.42 -6.28 3.58
C ARG A 50 3.72 -6.00 2.82
N THR A 51 3.64 -6.01 1.50
CA THR A 51 4.70 -5.69 0.54
C THR A 51 4.72 -4.21 0.16
N MET A 52 3.71 -3.41 0.56
CA MET A 52 3.61 -2.00 0.20
C MET A 52 4.89 -1.18 0.44
N PRO A 53 5.67 -1.39 1.51
CA PRO A 53 6.94 -0.67 1.68
C PRO A 53 7.92 -0.86 0.50
N HIS A 54 8.00 -2.07 -0.06
CA HIS A 54 8.83 -2.33 -1.23
C HIS A 54 8.20 -1.75 -2.50
N MET A 55 6.87 -1.79 -2.64
CA MET A 55 6.20 -1.12 -3.77
C MET A 55 6.40 0.39 -3.72
N PHE A 56 6.36 1.04 -2.55
CA PHE A 56 6.59 2.48 -2.44
C PHE A 56 7.97 2.88 -2.93
N GLU A 57 9.01 2.14 -2.54
CA GLU A 57 10.37 2.32 -3.05
C GLU A 57 10.49 2.19 -4.57
N ILE A 58 9.70 1.29 -5.18
CA ILE A 58 9.67 1.12 -6.63
C ILE A 58 8.90 2.26 -7.30
N ILE A 59 7.73 2.60 -6.74
CA ILE A 59 6.83 3.64 -7.24
C ILE A 59 7.51 5.03 -7.18
N ASP A 60 8.28 5.31 -6.14
CA ASP A 60 9.05 6.56 -6.02
C ASP A 60 10.18 6.64 -7.05
N ASP A 61 10.90 5.54 -7.30
CA ASP A 61 11.91 5.48 -8.37
C ASP A 61 11.27 5.71 -9.75
N LEU A 62 10.14 5.06 -10.03
CA LEU A 62 9.38 5.22 -11.28
C LEU A 62 8.81 6.64 -11.45
N GLY A 63 8.54 7.34 -10.35
CA GLY A 63 8.14 8.76 -10.36
C GLY A 63 9.22 9.68 -10.89
N GLY A 64 10.50 9.29 -10.76
CA GLY A 64 11.64 10.09 -11.18
C GLY A 64 12.09 11.09 -10.12
N LYS A 65 13.22 11.75 -10.38
CA LYS A 65 13.89 12.63 -9.43
C LYS A 65 12.97 13.77 -8.96
N GLY A 66 12.77 13.89 -7.66
CA GLY A 66 11.96 14.95 -7.04
C GLY A 66 10.44 14.75 -7.12
N THR A 67 9.99 13.60 -7.63
CA THR A 67 8.56 13.29 -7.81
C THR A 67 8.18 12.01 -7.07
N PRO A 68 8.40 11.92 -5.73
CA PRO A 68 7.92 10.77 -4.98
C PRO A 68 6.40 10.69 -5.08
N LEU A 69 5.89 9.50 -5.42
CA LEU A 69 4.48 9.21 -5.64
C LEU A 69 3.86 8.43 -4.48
N SER A 70 4.67 7.73 -3.69
CA SER A 70 4.26 6.79 -2.65
C SER A 70 3.29 7.40 -1.64
N ARG A 71 3.52 8.64 -1.20
CA ARG A 71 2.64 9.34 -0.26
C ARG A 71 1.25 9.61 -0.83
N ALA A 72 1.19 10.05 -2.09
CA ALA A 72 -0.09 10.27 -2.78
C ALA A 72 -0.79 8.93 -3.07
N TYR A 73 -0.03 7.88 -3.41
CA TYR A 73 -0.58 6.55 -3.61
C TYR A 73 -1.10 5.93 -2.30
N PHE A 74 -0.40 6.15 -1.19
CA PHE A 74 -0.79 5.63 0.11
C PHE A 74 -2.05 6.31 0.66
N SER A 75 -2.23 7.62 0.45
CA SER A 75 -3.48 8.28 0.85
C SER A 75 -4.70 7.72 0.11
N LEU A 76 -4.55 7.29 -1.15
CA LEU A 76 -5.58 6.56 -1.88
C LEU A 76 -5.85 5.17 -1.26
N TRP A 77 -4.80 4.39 -0.96
CA TRP A 77 -4.93 3.09 -0.28
C TRP A 77 -5.63 3.19 1.08
N CYS A 78 -5.47 4.29 1.80
CA CYS A 78 -6.15 4.53 3.07
C CYS A 78 -7.65 4.86 2.91
N ARG A 79 -8.12 5.16 1.69
CA ARG A 79 -9.51 5.52 1.38
C ARG A 79 -10.25 4.46 0.57
N VAL A 80 -9.54 3.46 0.05
CA VAL A 80 -10.12 2.37 -0.73
C VAL A 80 -10.61 1.24 0.17
N PHE A 81 -11.71 0.60 -0.24
CA PHE A 81 -12.21 -0.66 0.31
C PHE A 81 -12.14 -1.76 -0.75
N ASP A 82 -12.94 -2.82 -0.60
CA ASP A 82 -12.86 -4.01 -1.43
C ASP A 82 -13.31 -3.76 -2.89
N GLU A 83 -14.09 -2.71 -3.14
CA GLU A 83 -14.58 -2.30 -4.46
C GLU A 83 -13.50 -1.64 -5.33
N SER A 84 -12.33 -1.34 -4.77
CA SER A 84 -11.19 -0.71 -5.47
C SER A 84 -11.47 0.67 -6.09
N LEU A 85 -12.65 1.26 -5.83
CA LEU A 85 -13.08 2.57 -6.30
C LEU A 85 -13.02 3.61 -5.19
N ILE A 86 -12.52 4.81 -5.51
CA ILE A 86 -12.49 5.95 -4.62
C ILE A 86 -13.24 7.11 -5.29
N GLU A 87 -14.20 7.69 -4.57
CA GLU A 87 -14.81 8.97 -4.91
C GLU A 87 -14.10 10.09 -4.14
N ILE A 88 -13.41 10.98 -4.84
CA ILE A 88 -12.68 12.09 -4.26
C ILE A 88 -13.57 13.32 -4.19
N LYS A 89 -13.87 13.75 -2.96
CA LYS A 89 -14.70 14.93 -2.68
C LYS A 89 -13.89 16.23 -2.52
N SER A 90 -12.60 16.12 -2.19
CA SER A 90 -11.74 17.27 -1.93
C SER A 90 -10.29 16.98 -2.32
N TYR A 91 -9.80 17.65 -3.35
CA TYR A 91 -8.39 17.58 -3.73
C TYR A 91 -7.47 18.23 -2.69
N ASN A 92 -7.98 19.20 -1.92
CA ASN A 92 -7.21 19.86 -0.86
C ASN A 92 -6.90 18.89 0.27
N GLU A 93 -7.86 18.06 0.70
CA GLU A 93 -7.66 17.05 1.75
C GLU A 93 -6.62 16.03 1.32
N LEU A 94 -6.76 15.46 0.12
CA LEU A 94 -5.81 14.46 -0.37
C LEU A 94 -4.42 15.03 -0.61
N ALA A 95 -4.31 16.28 -1.06
CA ALA A 95 -3.03 16.96 -1.17
C ALA A 95 -2.37 17.12 0.20
N TYR A 96 -3.14 17.53 1.21
CA TYR A 96 -2.65 17.67 2.58
C TYR A 96 -2.22 16.33 3.20
N GLU A 97 -3.02 15.27 3.05
CA GLU A 97 -2.68 13.91 3.49
C GLU A 97 -1.39 13.39 2.83
N ALA A 98 -1.22 13.66 1.54
CA ALA A 98 -0.01 13.34 0.81
C ALA A 98 1.20 14.20 1.24
N GLY A 99 1.01 15.20 2.11
CA GLY A 99 2.05 16.07 2.66
C GLY A 99 2.34 17.33 1.85
N PHE A 100 1.47 17.69 0.90
CA PHE A 100 1.60 18.94 0.15
C PHE A 100 0.89 20.09 0.87
N SER A 101 1.50 21.27 0.85
CA SER A 101 0.97 22.47 1.49
C SER A 101 1.23 23.73 0.66
N GLY A 102 0.60 24.84 1.06
CA GLY A 102 0.70 26.13 0.37
C GLY A 102 -0.11 26.21 -0.92
N GLN A 103 0.05 27.32 -1.65
CA GLN A 103 -0.76 27.68 -2.81
C GLN A 103 -0.69 26.65 -3.97
N ARG A 104 0.38 25.85 -4.02
CA ARG A 104 0.61 24.85 -5.08
C ARG A 104 0.27 23.42 -4.66
N ALA A 105 -0.30 23.20 -3.47
CA ALA A 105 -0.52 21.87 -2.91
C ALA A 105 -1.31 20.96 -3.86
N VAL A 106 -2.49 21.41 -4.29
CA VAL A 106 -3.36 20.66 -5.22
C VAL A 106 -2.68 20.47 -6.58
N THR A 107 -1.96 21.47 -7.09
CA THR A 107 -1.24 21.36 -8.36
C THR A 107 -0.18 20.27 -8.30
N LEU A 108 0.64 20.25 -7.24
CA LEU A 108 1.68 19.23 -7.04
C LEU A 108 1.06 17.84 -6.86
N TRP A 109 -0.02 17.74 -6.09
CA TRP A 109 -0.78 16.51 -5.93
C TRP A 109 -1.32 15.99 -7.27
N LYS A 110 -1.96 16.84 -8.09
CA LYS A 110 -2.44 16.49 -9.43
C LYS A 110 -1.33 16.01 -10.37
N GLN A 111 -0.09 16.51 -10.22
CA GLN A 111 1.06 16.00 -10.95
C GLN A 111 1.42 14.56 -10.52
N ARG A 112 1.31 14.24 -9.21
CA ARG A 112 1.49 12.86 -8.73
C ARG A 112 0.41 11.93 -9.26
N MET A 113 -0.84 12.37 -9.25
CA MET A 113 -1.96 11.62 -9.81
C MET A 113 -1.77 11.35 -11.31
N ALA A 114 -1.37 12.36 -12.08
CA ALA A 114 -1.07 12.21 -13.50
C ALA A 114 0.00 11.14 -13.74
N ARG A 115 1.08 11.17 -12.95
CA ARG A 115 2.16 10.18 -13.07
C ARG A 115 1.72 8.78 -12.65
N LEU A 116 0.88 8.64 -11.61
CA LEU A 116 0.32 7.35 -11.21
C LEU A 116 -0.60 6.76 -12.30
N VAL A 117 -1.38 7.60 -12.99
CA VAL A 117 -2.18 7.18 -14.17
C VAL A 117 -1.27 6.72 -15.30
N GLU A 118 -0.26 7.52 -15.66
CA GLU A 118 0.69 7.19 -16.73
C GLU A 118 1.45 5.88 -16.47
N LEU A 119 1.83 5.66 -15.21
CA LEU A 119 2.49 4.44 -14.78
C LEU A 119 1.54 3.23 -14.71
N GLY A 120 0.23 3.46 -14.70
CA GLY A 120 -0.81 2.42 -14.68
C GLY A 120 -1.11 1.89 -13.28
N PHE A 121 -0.74 2.58 -12.21
CA PHE A 121 -1.11 2.19 -10.84
C PHE A 121 -2.55 2.55 -10.49
N ILE A 122 -3.12 3.53 -11.18
CA ILE A 122 -4.50 3.96 -11.04
C ILE A 122 -5.12 4.24 -12.41
N GLN A 123 -6.43 4.13 -12.50
CA GLN A 123 -7.23 4.79 -13.54
C GLN A 123 -7.96 5.97 -12.90
N ALA A 124 -8.25 6.99 -13.70
CA ALA A 124 -8.95 8.19 -13.26
C ALA A 124 -10.03 8.56 -14.26
N GLU A 125 -11.21 8.89 -13.75
CA GLU A 125 -12.33 9.40 -14.53
C GLU A 125 -12.81 10.74 -13.95
N GLU A 126 -13.32 11.59 -14.84
CA GLU A 126 -13.81 12.91 -14.51
C GLU A 126 -15.23 12.85 -13.91
N GLY A 127 -15.44 13.65 -12.87
CA GLY A 127 -16.75 13.91 -12.28
C GLY A 127 -17.10 15.39 -12.33
N THR A 128 -18.02 15.82 -11.47
CA THR A 128 -18.48 17.21 -11.42
C THR A 128 -17.49 18.17 -10.76
N GLY A 129 -16.56 17.67 -9.95
CA GLY A 129 -15.49 18.39 -9.26
C GLY A 129 -14.15 18.36 -10.00
N GLY A 130 -13.96 17.46 -10.97
CA GLY A 130 -12.88 17.47 -11.95
C GLY A 130 -12.31 16.10 -12.33
N LYS A 131 -11.17 16.14 -13.01
CA LYS A 131 -10.49 15.00 -13.66
C LYS A 131 -10.21 13.77 -12.78
N TYR A 132 -10.07 13.95 -11.46
CA TYR A 132 -9.67 12.88 -10.54
C TYR A 132 -10.76 12.59 -9.51
N ASP A 133 -12.02 12.79 -9.85
CA ASP A 133 -13.13 12.53 -8.92
C ASP A 133 -13.35 11.05 -8.69
N TYR A 134 -13.13 10.22 -9.71
CA TYR A 134 -13.25 8.77 -9.59
C TYR A 134 -11.92 8.12 -9.87
N ILE A 135 -11.40 7.36 -8.90
CA ILE A 135 -10.13 6.65 -9.03
C ILE A 135 -10.37 5.17 -8.85
N LEU A 136 -9.92 4.38 -9.83
CA LEU A 136 -9.83 2.93 -9.70
C LEU A 136 -8.39 2.55 -9.33
N LEU A 137 -8.23 1.85 -8.21
CA LEU A 137 -6.94 1.37 -7.73
C LEU A 137 -6.62 0.02 -8.37
N LEU A 138 -5.53 -0.05 -9.14
CA LEU A 138 -5.15 -1.28 -9.84
C LEU A 138 -4.23 -2.14 -8.97
N ASN A 139 -4.22 -3.47 -9.22
CA ASN A 139 -3.33 -4.38 -8.52
C ASN A 139 -1.85 -3.97 -8.78
N PRO A 140 -1.12 -3.49 -7.76
CA PRO A 140 0.21 -2.93 -7.96
C PRO A 140 1.24 -3.97 -8.39
N TYR A 141 1.01 -5.26 -8.14
CA TYR A 141 1.93 -6.32 -8.56
C TYR A 141 1.96 -6.49 -10.07
N ASN A 142 0.79 -6.46 -10.71
CA ASN A 142 0.67 -6.58 -12.16
C ASN A 142 1.41 -5.45 -12.86
N VAL A 143 1.19 -4.22 -12.39
CA VAL A 143 1.87 -3.01 -12.89
C VAL A 143 3.38 -3.12 -12.68
N THR A 144 3.81 -3.53 -11.49
CA THR A 144 5.24 -3.71 -11.17
C THR A 144 5.90 -4.77 -12.06
N LYS A 145 5.21 -5.89 -12.34
CA LYS A 145 5.70 -6.94 -13.24
C LYS A 145 5.88 -6.40 -14.66
N GLN A 146 4.91 -5.63 -15.17
CA GLN A 146 4.99 -5.01 -16.49
C GLN A 146 6.17 -4.02 -16.58
N ARG A 147 6.31 -3.13 -15.60
CA ARG A 147 7.38 -2.12 -15.54
C ARG A 147 8.76 -2.74 -15.40
N TYR A 148 8.88 -3.84 -14.67
CA TYR A 148 10.13 -4.59 -14.58
C TYR A 148 10.50 -5.25 -15.91
N SER A 149 9.55 -5.88 -16.61
CA SER A 149 9.77 -6.43 -17.95
C SER A 149 10.16 -5.37 -18.98
N ALA A 150 9.71 -4.12 -18.80
CA ALA A 150 10.10 -2.97 -19.61
C ALA A 150 11.50 -2.41 -19.27
N GLY A 151 12.19 -2.95 -18.27
CA GLY A 151 13.52 -2.50 -17.83
C GLY A 151 13.50 -1.22 -16.98
N GLU A 152 12.34 -0.77 -16.53
CA GLU A 152 12.17 0.49 -15.78
C GLU A 152 12.47 0.32 -14.27
N ILE A 153 12.60 -0.92 -13.79
CA ILE A 153 12.81 -1.23 -12.37
C ILE A 153 14.15 -1.92 -12.18
N GLN A 154 14.94 -1.44 -11.21
CA GLN A 154 16.19 -2.09 -10.82
C GLN A 154 15.93 -3.51 -10.33
N LYS A 155 16.63 -4.48 -10.92
CA LYS A 155 16.53 -5.92 -10.57
C LYS A 155 16.60 -6.18 -9.06
N ARG A 156 17.48 -5.48 -8.33
CA ARG A 156 17.60 -5.63 -6.86
C ARG A 156 16.31 -5.29 -6.12
N LYS A 157 15.60 -4.23 -6.52
CA LYS A 157 14.34 -3.80 -5.89
C LYS A 157 13.21 -4.79 -6.22
N TYR A 158 13.16 -5.27 -7.47
CA TYR A 158 12.21 -6.30 -7.88
C TYR A 158 12.42 -7.62 -7.11
N ILE A 159 13.67 -8.09 -6.96
CA ILE A 159 13.97 -9.30 -6.18
C ILE A 159 13.60 -9.12 -4.70
N ALA A 160 13.87 -7.96 -4.10
CA ALA A 160 13.49 -7.68 -2.72
C ALA A 160 11.96 -7.76 -2.54
N LEU A 161 11.20 -7.17 -3.48
CA LEU A 161 9.75 -7.28 -3.50
C LEU A 161 9.29 -8.74 -3.65
N PHE A 162 9.87 -9.48 -4.60
CA PHE A 162 9.53 -10.89 -4.84
C PHE A 162 9.76 -11.74 -3.58
N ASN A 163 10.91 -11.61 -2.93
CA ASN A 163 11.23 -12.33 -1.71
C ASN A 163 10.23 -12.01 -0.59
N ARG A 164 9.89 -10.72 -0.41
CA ARG A 164 8.90 -10.31 0.58
C ARG A 164 7.52 -10.89 0.28
N ALA A 165 7.12 -10.92 -1.00
CA ALA A 165 5.86 -11.52 -1.43
C ALA A 165 5.79 -13.00 -1.07
N GLN A 166 6.85 -13.78 -1.33
CA GLN A 166 6.93 -15.18 -0.91
C GLN A 166 6.82 -15.35 0.61
N GLU A 167 7.53 -14.52 1.37
CA GLU A 167 7.54 -14.58 2.84
C GLU A 167 6.15 -14.37 3.44
N VAL A 168 5.36 -13.46 2.87
CA VAL A 168 3.98 -13.20 3.32
C VAL A 168 2.93 -14.08 2.64
N GLY A 169 3.34 -14.94 1.71
CA GLY A 169 2.45 -15.83 0.96
C GLY A 169 1.64 -15.17 -0.16
N ALA A 170 2.07 -14.00 -0.64
CA ALA A 170 1.47 -13.37 -1.82
C ALA A 170 1.97 -14.05 -3.10
N THR A 171 1.07 -14.32 -4.04
CA THR A 171 1.35 -15.12 -5.26
C THR A 171 1.28 -14.31 -6.55
N ASP A 172 0.88 -13.05 -6.48
CA ASP A 172 0.63 -12.16 -7.63
C ASP A 172 1.88 -11.88 -8.49
N LEU A 173 3.08 -12.12 -7.97
CA LEU A 173 4.34 -11.95 -8.71
C LEU A 173 4.87 -13.23 -9.35
N ASN A 174 4.24 -14.38 -9.09
CA ASN A 174 4.65 -15.66 -9.67
C ASN A 174 4.29 -15.76 -11.16
#